data_AF-A0A3A8RG21-F1
#
_entry.id   AF-A0A3A8RG21-F1
#
_cell.length_a   1.000
_cell.length_b   1.000
_cell.length_c   1.000
_cell.angle_alpha   90.00
_cell.angle_beta   90.00
_cell.angle_gamma   90.00
#
_symmetry.space_group_name_H-M   'P 1'
#
loop_
_entity.id
_entity.type
_entity.pdbx_description
1 polymer ?
#
loop_
_entity_poly.entity_id
_entity_poly.type
_entity_poly.pdbx_seq_one_letter_code
_entity_poly.pdbx_strand_id
1 'polypeptide(L)'
;MSKWLLATMALSLPVLAHAGGPRDNNHGEQARDRQELRQDARETRDDHQDLRQVESLLSRYDSARGRAARRDLLQVEEDLRRYVSSELNETRRELSQDKQEARSSAREVRHDGNRYDDRKDHRDDVRDARQESRALQQTRSISQELNNLYGRMDSGSLSRKRMLIADLVQLARSETAQNRQETREDRREAREDSRRH
;
A
#
# COMPACT_ATOMS: atom_id res chain seq x y z
N MET A 1 -30.39 -16.42 -2.00
CA MET A 1 -30.80 -17.42 -0.98
C MET A 1 -30.69 -18.81 -1.58
N SER A 2 -29.88 -19.69 -1.00
CA SER A 2 -30.03 -21.15 -1.09
C SER A 2 -29.04 -21.80 -0.12
N LYS A 3 -29.59 -22.46 0.89
CA LYS A 3 -28.96 -23.31 1.89
C LYS A 3 -29.08 -24.76 1.40
N TRP A 4 -28.01 -25.54 1.40
CA TRP A 4 -27.99 -27.01 1.42
C TRP A 4 -26.54 -27.42 1.77
N LEU A 5 -26.17 -28.42 2.55
CA LEU A 5 -26.81 -29.28 3.54
C LEU A 5 -25.64 -29.99 4.26
N LEU A 6 -25.78 -30.24 5.56
CA LEU A 6 -24.93 -31.16 6.33
C LEU A 6 -25.15 -32.60 5.84
N ALA A 7 -24.07 -33.35 5.66
CA ALA A 7 -24.10 -34.82 5.63
C ALA A 7 -22.94 -35.36 6.46
N THR A 8 -23.29 -35.73 7.69
CA THR A 8 -22.52 -36.55 8.61
C THR A 8 -22.46 -37.99 8.09
N MET A 9 -21.26 -38.54 7.93
CA MET A 9 -21.05 -39.98 8.09
C MET A 9 -19.74 -40.24 8.81
N ALA A 10 -19.87 -40.80 10.01
CA ALA A 10 -18.80 -41.35 10.81
C ALA A 10 -18.44 -42.73 10.28
N LEU A 11 -17.17 -42.92 9.92
CA LEU A 11 -16.54 -44.22 9.78
C LEU A 11 -15.24 -44.20 10.58
N SER A 12 -15.22 -45.02 11.61
CA SER A 12 -14.13 -45.28 12.53
C SER A 12 -13.07 -46.22 11.94
N LEU A 13 -11.84 -46.09 12.47
CA LEU A 13 -10.66 -47.00 12.47
C LEU A 13 -9.56 -46.65 11.45
N PRO A 14 -8.28 -46.99 11.72
CA PRO A 14 -7.50 -46.96 12.97
C PRO A 14 -6.29 -46.00 12.87
N VAL A 15 -5.69 -45.67 14.01
CA VAL A 15 -4.42 -44.93 14.12
C VAL A 15 -3.30 -45.74 13.48
N LEU A 16 -2.82 -45.31 12.32
CA LEU A 16 -1.51 -45.66 11.78
C LEU A 16 -0.61 -44.43 11.89
N ALA A 17 0.14 -44.39 13.00
CA ALA A 17 1.25 -43.48 13.20
C ALA A 17 2.27 -43.66 12.07
N HIS A 18 2.18 -42.82 11.05
CA HIS A 18 3.27 -42.57 10.14
C HIS A 18 4.11 -41.45 10.73
N ALA A 19 5.24 -41.84 11.32
CA ALA A 19 6.35 -40.95 11.60
C ALA A 19 6.92 -40.43 10.28
N GLY A 20 6.25 -39.42 9.71
CA GLY A 20 6.83 -38.55 8.69
C GLY A 20 7.55 -37.41 9.39
N GLY A 21 8.88 -37.48 9.45
CA GLY A 21 9.69 -36.33 9.87
C GLY A 21 9.42 -35.11 8.97
N PRO A 22 9.72 -33.89 9.43
CA PRO A 22 9.46 -32.67 8.67
C PRO A 22 10.28 -32.70 7.38
N ARG A 23 9.62 -32.96 6.25
CA ARG A 23 10.18 -32.85 4.91
C ARG A 23 9.18 -32.07 4.04
N ASP A 24 9.69 -30.99 3.46
CA ASP A 24 9.18 -30.23 2.32
C ASP A 24 8.02 -29.23 2.48
N ASN A 25 8.14 -28.28 3.42
CA ASN A 25 7.45 -26.96 3.32
C ASN A 25 8.24 -25.92 2.48
N ASN A 26 9.53 -26.17 2.24
CA ASN A 26 10.48 -25.20 1.66
C ASN A 26 10.14 -24.82 0.20
N HIS A 27 9.47 -25.69 -0.56
CA HIS A 27 9.07 -25.39 -1.94
C HIS A 27 7.86 -24.45 -2.05
N GLY A 28 6.96 -24.47 -1.06
CA GLY A 28 5.81 -23.57 -1.01
C GLY A 28 6.21 -22.15 -0.59
N GLU A 29 7.11 -22.05 0.39
CA GLU A 29 7.71 -20.80 0.88
C GLU A 29 8.52 -20.12 -0.24
N GLN A 30 9.46 -20.83 -0.89
CA GLN A 30 10.23 -20.28 -2.02
C GLN A 30 9.38 -19.81 -3.22
N ALA A 31 8.21 -20.40 -3.44
CA ALA A 31 7.29 -19.97 -4.50
C ALA A 31 6.54 -18.67 -4.12
N ARG A 32 6.21 -18.49 -2.83
CA ARG A 32 5.62 -17.26 -2.27
C ARG A 32 6.62 -16.11 -2.30
N ASP A 33 7.86 -16.33 -1.84
CA ASP A 33 8.92 -15.31 -1.87
C ASP A 33 9.17 -14.77 -3.29
N ARG A 34 9.14 -15.64 -4.31
CA ARG A 34 9.31 -15.23 -5.71
C ARG A 34 8.12 -14.46 -6.26
N GLN A 35 6.93 -14.71 -5.73
CA GLN A 35 5.71 -14.01 -6.12
C GLN A 35 5.69 -12.62 -5.47
N GLU A 36 6.05 -12.52 -4.19
CA GLU A 36 6.21 -11.27 -3.44
C GLU A 36 7.24 -10.36 -4.13
N LEU A 37 8.45 -10.85 -4.41
CA LEU A 37 9.47 -10.08 -5.15
C LEU A 37 9.02 -9.56 -6.53
N ARG A 38 8.05 -10.23 -7.17
CA ARG A 38 7.45 -9.77 -8.44
C ARG A 38 6.36 -8.73 -8.23
N GLN A 39 5.64 -8.78 -7.11
CA GLN A 39 4.68 -7.76 -6.69
C GLN A 39 5.42 -6.48 -6.31
N ASP A 40 6.46 -6.56 -5.48
CA ASP A 40 7.28 -5.39 -5.08
C ASP A 40 7.86 -4.65 -6.30
N ALA A 41 8.31 -5.40 -7.32
CA ALA A 41 8.88 -4.83 -8.52
C ALA A 41 7.84 -4.11 -9.40
N ARG A 42 6.57 -4.51 -9.33
CA ARG A 42 5.46 -3.82 -9.99
C ARG A 42 5.07 -2.59 -9.20
N GLU A 43 4.88 -2.72 -7.89
CA GLU A 43 4.56 -1.62 -6.98
C GLU A 43 5.60 -0.50 -7.09
N THR A 44 6.90 -0.81 -7.01
CA THR A 44 7.97 0.18 -7.20
C THR A 44 7.87 0.93 -8.54
N ARG A 45 7.44 0.23 -9.61
CA ARG A 45 7.31 0.84 -10.94
C ARG A 45 6.12 1.78 -10.99
N ASP A 46 5.02 1.38 -10.37
CA ASP A 46 3.77 2.13 -10.31
C ASP A 46 3.97 3.38 -9.41
N ASP A 47 4.61 3.25 -8.24
CA ASP A 47 5.00 4.39 -7.38
C ASP A 47 5.82 5.45 -8.13
N HIS A 48 6.79 5.00 -8.93
CA HIS A 48 7.59 5.88 -9.76
C HIS A 48 6.77 6.57 -10.85
N GLN A 49 5.73 5.92 -11.34
CA GLN A 49 4.81 6.53 -12.30
C GLN A 49 3.93 7.58 -11.63
N ASP A 50 3.42 7.32 -10.44
CA ASP A 50 2.55 8.24 -9.70
C ASP A 50 3.31 9.47 -9.24
N LEU A 51 4.54 9.28 -8.74
CA LEU A 51 5.46 10.39 -8.44
C LEU A 51 5.69 11.27 -9.68
N ARG A 52 6.01 10.66 -10.83
CA ARG A 52 6.20 11.42 -12.08
C ARG A 52 4.93 12.14 -12.50
N GLN A 53 3.76 11.54 -12.30
CA GLN A 53 2.48 12.12 -12.65
C GLN A 53 2.19 13.39 -11.83
N VAL A 54 2.36 13.33 -10.50
CA VAL A 54 2.12 14.48 -9.62
C VAL A 54 3.18 15.58 -9.79
N GLU A 55 4.44 15.21 -10.05
CA GLU A 55 5.49 16.17 -10.43
C GLU A 55 5.16 16.89 -11.75
N SER A 56 4.63 16.16 -12.73
CA SER A 56 4.16 16.74 -14.00
C SER A 56 3.01 17.72 -13.77
N LEU A 57 2.05 17.39 -12.89
CA LEU A 57 0.96 18.30 -12.53
C LEU A 57 1.49 19.59 -11.89
N LEU A 58 2.44 19.50 -10.96
CA LEU A 58 3.06 20.67 -10.35
C LEU A 58 3.77 21.56 -11.38
N SER A 59 4.55 20.95 -12.28
CA SER A 59 5.27 21.67 -13.34
C SER A 59 4.30 22.39 -14.30
N ARG A 60 3.24 21.70 -14.74
CA ARG A 60 2.19 22.27 -15.58
C ARG A 60 1.45 23.40 -14.87
N TYR A 61 1.17 23.24 -13.58
CA TYR A 61 0.55 24.27 -12.75
C TYR A 61 1.41 25.54 -12.69
N ASP A 62 2.70 25.39 -12.37
CA ASP A 62 3.64 26.50 -12.27
C ASP A 62 3.81 27.23 -13.63
N SER A 63 3.88 26.47 -14.73
CA SER A 63 3.92 27.03 -16.09
C SER A 63 2.65 27.78 -16.47
N ALA A 64 1.47 27.22 -16.18
CA ALA A 64 0.18 27.85 -16.46
C ALA A 64 0.00 29.13 -15.64
N ARG A 65 0.39 29.09 -14.35
CA ARG A 65 0.36 30.26 -13.46
C ARG A 65 1.29 31.36 -13.95
N GLY A 66 2.53 31.03 -14.32
CA GLY A 66 3.52 32.00 -14.81
C GLY A 66 3.09 32.72 -16.09
N ARG A 67 2.32 32.05 -16.94
CA ARG A 67 1.76 32.62 -18.19
C ARG A 67 0.37 33.25 -18.01
N ALA A 68 -0.17 33.27 -16.79
CA ALA A 68 -1.56 33.66 -16.51
C ALA A 68 -2.59 32.91 -17.40
N ALA A 69 -2.29 31.67 -17.77
CA ALA A 69 -3.10 30.87 -18.69
C ALA A 69 -4.26 30.20 -17.93
N ARG A 70 -5.37 30.94 -17.78
CA ARG A 70 -6.54 30.48 -17.00
C ARG A 70 -7.10 29.14 -17.48
N ARG A 71 -7.16 28.91 -18.80
CA ARG A 71 -7.64 27.65 -19.36
C ARG A 71 -6.73 26.48 -18.97
N ASP A 72 -5.42 26.67 -19.04
CA ASP A 72 -4.43 25.66 -18.66
C ASP A 72 -4.52 25.36 -17.15
N LEU A 73 -4.71 26.38 -16.31
CA LEU A 73 -4.92 26.19 -14.87
C LEU A 73 -6.15 25.33 -14.56
N LEU A 74 -7.28 25.59 -15.23
CA LEU A 74 -8.49 24.77 -15.06
C LEU A 74 -8.28 23.33 -15.52
N GLN A 75 -7.53 23.11 -16.61
CA GLN A 75 -7.20 21.76 -17.06
C GLN A 75 -6.34 21.01 -16.03
N VAL A 76 -5.33 21.67 -15.47
CA VAL A 76 -4.48 21.08 -14.43
C VAL A 76 -5.30 20.78 -13.17
N GLU A 77 -6.24 21.65 -12.79
CA GLU A 77 -7.13 21.39 -11.66
C GLU A 77 -8.04 20.18 -11.90
N GLU A 78 -8.55 19.99 -13.12
CA GLU A 78 -9.34 18.79 -13.45
C GLU A 78 -8.48 17.52 -13.39
N ASP A 79 -7.30 17.54 -13.98
CA ASP A 79 -6.35 16.42 -13.95
C ASP A 79 -5.94 16.09 -12.51
N LEU A 80 -5.70 17.11 -11.68
CA LEU A 80 -5.38 16.96 -10.25
C LEU A 80 -6.52 16.33 -9.47
N ARG A 81 -7.79 16.70 -9.74
CA ARG A 81 -8.95 16.07 -9.10
C ARG A 81 -9.08 14.59 -9.44
N ARG A 82 -8.81 14.22 -10.69
CA ARG A 82 -8.80 12.82 -11.12
C ARG A 82 -7.68 12.05 -10.43
N TYR A 83 -6.46 12.60 -10.41
CA TYR A 83 -5.32 12.04 -9.70
C TYR A 83 -5.65 11.79 -8.22
N VAL A 84 -5.98 12.84 -7.46
CA VAL A 84 -6.29 12.72 -6.02
C VAL A 84 -7.47 11.76 -5.75
N SER A 85 -8.46 11.69 -6.65
CA SER A 85 -9.54 10.72 -6.49
C SER A 85 -9.07 9.27 -6.71
N SER A 86 -8.09 9.03 -7.59
CA SER A 86 -7.47 7.73 -7.78
C SER A 86 -6.70 7.32 -6.54
N GLU A 87 -5.79 8.19 -6.08
CA GLU A 87 -4.99 8.01 -4.86
C GLU A 87 -5.87 7.67 -3.66
N LEU A 88 -6.94 8.44 -3.43
CA LEU A 88 -7.86 8.17 -2.31
C LEU A 88 -8.56 6.81 -2.39
N ASN A 89 -8.76 6.25 -3.58
CA ASN A 89 -9.36 4.93 -3.74
C ASN A 89 -8.32 3.82 -3.61
N GLU A 90 -7.08 4.08 -3.99
CA GLU A 90 -5.91 3.21 -3.84
C GLU A 90 -5.57 3.04 -2.36
N THR A 91 -5.21 4.11 -1.67
CA THR A 91 -4.85 4.12 -0.24
C THR A 91 -5.97 3.57 0.65
N ARG A 92 -7.24 3.68 0.23
CA ARG A 92 -8.37 3.04 0.95
C ARG A 92 -8.39 1.53 0.81
N ARG A 93 -8.04 1.02 -0.36
CA ARG A 93 -7.98 -0.42 -0.64
C ARG A 93 -6.80 -1.03 0.11
N GLU A 94 -5.62 -0.42 0.00
CA GLU A 94 -4.40 -0.82 0.72
C GLU A 94 -4.63 -0.82 2.23
N LEU A 95 -5.11 0.29 2.81
CA LEU A 95 -5.45 0.33 4.23
C LEU A 95 -6.46 -0.75 4.67
N SER A 96 -7.36 -1.17 3.78
CA SER A 96 -8.29 -2.27 4.09
C SER A 96 -7.60 -3.63 4.09
N GLN A 97 -6.62 -3.84 3.21
CA GLN A 97 -5.81 -5.05 3.11
C GLN A 97 -4.89 -5.17 4.33
N ASP A 98 -4.11 -4.13 4.66
CA ASP A 98 -3.19 -4.17 5.81
C ASP A 98 -3.94 -4.38 7.13
N LYS A 99 -5.13 -3.79 7.26
CA LYS A 99 -5.98 -4.02 8.44
C LYS A 99 -6.46 -5.47 8.53
N GLN A 100 -6.67 -6.13 7.40
CA GLN A 100 -7.04 -7.54 7.36
C GLN A 100 -5.84 -8.42 7.68
N GLU A 101 -4.64 -8.08 7.19
CA GLU A 101 -3.39 -8.78 7.47
C GLU A 101 -3.04 -8.66 8.95
N ALA A 102 -3.00 -7.45 9.51
CA ALA A 102 -2.76 -7.21 10.93
C ALA A 102 -3.74 -7.98 11.84
N ARG A 103 -4.99 -8.18 11.39
CA ARG A 103 -5.99 -9.00 12.12
C ARG A 103 -5.73 -10.50 11.99
N SER A 104 -5.20 -10.94 10.85
CA SER A 104 -4.89 -12.34 10.57
C SER A 104 -3.67 -12.77 11.38
N SER A 105 -2.59 -12.00 11.33
CA SER A 105 -1.36 -12.24 12.10
C SER A 105 -1.61 -12.14 13.61
N ALA A 106 -2.51 -11.25 14.04
CA ALA A 106 -2.96 -11.22 15.44
C ALA A 106 -3.65 -12.52 15.91
N ARG A 107 -4.28 -13.28 15.00
CA ARG A 107 -4.88 -14.59 15.31
C ARG A 107 -3.81 -15.68 15.35
N GLU A 108 -2.84 -15.63 14.45
CA GLU A 108 -1.73 -16.58 14.40
C GLU A 108 -0.88 -16.51 15.66
N VAL A 109 -0.49 -15.30 16.09
CA VAL A 109 0.19 -15.06 17.38
C VAL A 109 -0.56 -15.69 18.57
N ARG A 110 -1.90 -15.67 18.53
CA ARG A 110 -2.74 -16.26 19.60
C ARG A 110 -2.85 -17.78 19.51
N HIS A 111 -2.83 -18.35 18.31
CA HIS A 111 -3.06 -19.77 18.08
C HIS A 111 -1.76 -20.59 18.16
N ASP A 112 -0.67 -20.10 17.60
CA ASP A 112 0.57 -20.88 17.39
C ASP A 112 1.60 -20.72 18.51
N GLY A 113 1.17 -20.14 19.64
CA GLY A 113 1.95 -20.17 20.86
C GLY A 113 3.07 -19.15 20.91
N ASN A 114 2.92 -18.01 20.22
CA ASN A 114 3.73 -16.82 20.45
C ASN A 114 5.20 -17.01 19.99
N ARG A 115 5.40 -17.59 18.79
CA ARG A 115 6.73 -17.67 18.17
C ARG A 115 7.28 -16.27 17.93
N TYR A 116 8.61 -16.16 17.88
CA TYR A 116 9.27 -14.88 17.68
C TYR A 116 8.89 -14.26 16.34
N ASP A 117 8.81 -15.09 15.29
CA ASP A 117 8.53 -14.66 13.91
C ASP A 117 7.09 -14.11 13.80
N ASP A 118 6.06 -14.86 14.25
CA ASP A 118 4.66 -14.39 14.22
C ASP A 118 4.45 -13.03 14.93
N ARG A 119 5.22 -12.76 15.99
CA ARG A 119 5.16 -11.47 16.72
C ARG A 119 5.83 -10.33 15.95
N LYS A 120 6.88 -10.63 15.19
CA LYS A 120 7.57 -9.66 14.33
C LYS A 120 6.60 -9.28 13.21
N ASP A 121 6.08 -10.27 12.49
CA ASP A 121 5.15 -10.08 11.37
C ASP A 121 3.92 -9.27 11.81
N HIS A 122 3.29 -9.63 12.93
CA HIS A 122 2.17 -8.86 13.45
C HIS A 122 2.52 -7.39 13.78
N ARG A 123 3.75 -7.11 14.26
CA ARG A 123 4.17 -5.73 14.54
C ARG A 123 4.35 -4.94 13.27
N ASP A 124 4.89 -5.57 12.23
CA ASP A 124 5.11 -4.97 10.92
C ASP A 124 3.74 -4.69 10.25
N ASP A 125 2.81 -5.64 10.21
CA ASP A 125 1.46 -5.39 9.68
C ASP A 125 0.70 -4.26 10.41
N VAL A 126 0.89 -4.17 11.74
CA VAL A 126 0.30 -3.08 12.54
C VAL A 126 0.98 -1.75 12.24
N ARG A 127 2.29 -1.77 11.97
CA ARG A 127 3.04 -0.58 11.55
C ARG A 127 2.48 -0.10 10.21
N ASP A 128 2.33 -0.98 9.25
CA ASP A 128 1.99 -0.63 7.87
C ASP A 128 0.54 -0.14 7.78
N ALA A 129 -0.40 -0.83 8.44
CA ALA A 129 -1.77 -0.33 8.58
C ALA A 129 -1.87 1.06 9.26
N ARG A 130 -0.90 1.42 10.11
CA ARG A 130 -0.82 2.77 10.71
C ARG A 130 -0.20 3.78 9.75
N GLN A 131 0.79 3.38 8.96
CA GLN A 131 1.40 4.22 7.93
C GLN A 131 0.35 4.57 6.86
N GLU A 132 -0.34 3.56 6.33
CA GLU A 132 -1.43 3.74 5.36
C GLU A 132 -2.58 4.59 5.90
N SER A 133 -2.92 4.39 7.19
CA SER A 133 -3.94 5.23 7.81
C SER A 133 -3.54 6.71 7.88
N ARG A 134 -2.24 7.03 8.00
CA ARG A 134 -1.75 8.41 8.04
C ARG A 134 -1.72 9.01 6.64
N ALA A 135 -1.22 8.26 5.65
CA ALA A 135 -1.22 8.66 4.25
C ALA A 135 -2.65 8.99 3.79
N LEU A 136 -3.62 8.10 4.07
CA LEU A 136 -5.03 8.34 3.74
C LEU A 136 -5.59 9.62 4.38
N GLN A 137 -5.24 9.88 5.64
CA GLN A 137 -5.70 11.10 6.34
C GLN A 137 -5.11 12.37 5.70
N GLN A 138 -3.82 12.35 5.37
CA GLN A 138 -3.12 13.47 4.74
C GLN A 138 -3.69 13.74 3.34
N THR A 139 -3.79 12.71 2.48
CA THR A 139 -4.37 12.82 1.14
C THR A 139 -5.81 13.30 1.18
N ARG A 140 -6.61 12.84 2.16
CA ARG A 140 -7.98 13.31 2.35
C ARG A 140 -8.04 14.79 2.74
N SER A 141 -7.18 15.23 3.64
CA SER A 141 -7.10 16.64 4.05
C SER A 141 -6.76 17.53 2.85
N ILE A 142 -5.73 17.15 2.08
CA ILE A 142 -5.32 17.87 0.87
C ILE A 142 -6.46 17.91 -0.15
N SER A 143 -7.13 16.77 -0.39
CA SER A 143 -8.28 16.69 -1.29
C SER A 143 -9.40 17.64 -0.90
N GLN A 144 -9.75 17.72 0.39
CA GLN A 144 -10.79 18.61 0.88
C GLN A 144 -10.42 20.07 0.65
N GLU A 145 -9.18 20.45 0.93
CA GLU A 145 -8.70 21.81 0.68
C GLU A 145 -8.67 22.17 -0.81
N LEU A 146 -8.17 21.27 -1.67
CA LEU A 146 -8.16 21.47 -3.12
C LEU A 146 -9.58 21.65 -3.67
N ASN A 147 -10.54 20.84 -3.20
CA ASN A 147 -11.94 20.96 -3.59
C ASN A 147 -12.54 22.32 -3.17
N ASN A 148 -12.22 22.82 -1.97
CA ASN A 148 -12.68 24.13 -1.50
C ASN A 148 -12.14 25.30 -2.34
N LEU A 149 -10.96 25.11 -2.93
CA LEU A 149 -10.27 26.11 -3.76
C LEU A 149 -10.60 25.98 -5.25
N TYR A 150 -11.32 24.94 -5.66
CA TYR A 150 -11.57 24.64 -7.07
C TYR A 150 -12.17 25.85 -7.82
N GLY A 151 -11.60 26.14 -8.99
CA GLY A 151 -12.04 27.25 -9.86
C GLY A 151 -11.68 28.65 -9.37
N ARG A 152 -11.18 28.82 -8.12
CA ARG A 152 -10.71 30.11 -7.59
C ARG A 152 -9.35 30.49 -8.21
N MET A 153 -9.27 31.69 -8.78
CA MET A 153 -8.10 32.15 -9.55
C MET A 153 -7.38 33.36 -8.94
N ASP A 154 -7.77 33.78 -7.74
CA ASP A 154 -7.05 34.83 -7.03
C ASP A 154 -5.66 34.35 -6.61
N SER A 155 -4.71 35.28 -6.48
CA SER A 155 -3.30 34.96 -6.19
C SER A 155 -3.11 34.11 -4.94
N GLY A 156 -3.93 34.35 -3.90
CA GLY A 156 -3.90 33.59 -2.65
C GLY A 156 -4.31 32.14 -2.86
N SER A 157 -5.47 31.92 -3.50
CA SER A 157 -5.94 30.58 -3.86
C SER A 157 -4.94 29.85 -4.76
N LEU A 158 -4.36 30.54 -5.74
CA LEU A 158 -3.38 29.92 -6.64
C LEU A 158 -2.10 29.51 -5.91
N SER A 159 -1.65 30.32 -4.95
CA SER A 159 -0.50 29.98 -4.10
C SER A 159 -0.80 28.79 -3.19
N ARG A 160 -1.98 28.76 -2.56
CA ARG A 160 -2.41 27.64 -1.70
C ARG A 160 -2.53 26.34 -2.47
N LYS A 161 -3.14 26.34 -3.66
CA LYS A 161 -3.19 25.17 -4.54
C LYS A 161 -1.79 24.64 -4.87
N ARG A 162 -0.85 25.53 -5.19
CA ARG A 162 0.54 25.14 -5.45
C ARG A 162 1.17 24.41 -4.26
N MET A 163 0.99 24.95 -3.04
CA MET A 163 1.51 24.32 -1.83
C MET A 163 0.91 22.93 -1.64
N LEU A 164 -0.41 22.78 -1.81
CA LEU A 164 -1.09 21.49 -1.70
C LEU A 164 -0.62 20.46 -2.75
N ILE A 165 -0.36 20.89 -3.98
CA ILE A 165 0.22 20.02 -5.01
C ILE A 165 1.65 19.62 -4.62
N ALA A 166 2.44 20.54 -4.09
CA ALA A 166 3.79 20.24 -3.60
C ALA A 166 3.77 19.28 -2.40
N ASP A 167 2.78 19.38 -1.51
CA ASP A 167 2.60 18.43 -0.41
C ASP A 167 2.29 17.02 -0.93
N LEU A 168 1.46 16.89 -1.98
CA LEU A 168 1.23 15.59 -2.65
C LEU A 168 2.53 15.02 -3.26
N VAL A 169 3.35 15.87 -3.88
CA VAL A 169 4.67 15.44 -4.40
C VAL A 169 5.54 14.90 -3.25
N GLN A 170 5.53 15.55 -2.08
CA GLN A 170 6.34 15.10 -0.95
C GLN A 170 5.82 13.81 -0.32
N LEU A 171 4.50 13.61 -0.28
CA LEU A 171 3.89 12.34 0.12
C LEU A 171 4.35 11.19 -0.79
N ALA A 172 4.16 11.33 -2.11
CA ALA A 172 4.58 10.32 -3.09
C ALA A 172 6.08 10.02 -3.04
N ARG A 173 6.93 11.04 -2.80
CA ARG A 173 8.38 10.83 -2.60
C ARG A 173 8.69 10.05 -1.34
N SER A 174 7.96 10.30 -0.26
CA SER A 174 8.15 9.59 1.01
C SER A 174 7.75 8.13 0.90
N GLU A 175 6.63 7.84 0.23
CA GLU A 175 6.15 6.48 -0.08
C GLU A 175 7.17 5.72 -0.94
N THR A 176 7.61 6.31 -2.07
CA THR A 176 8.64 5.71 -2.93
C THR A 176 9.95 5.40 -2.16
N ALA A 177 10.34 6.28 -1.22
CA ALA A 177 11.55 6.09 -0.43
C ALA A 177 11.39 4.97 0.62
N GLN A 178 10.22 4.86 1.23
CA GLN A 178 9.87 3.82 2.19
C GLN A 178 9.81 2.45 1.51
N ASN A 179 9.05 2.32 0.42
CA ASN A 179 8.94 1.07 -0.35
C ASN A 179 10.31 0.59 -0.82
N ARG A 180 11.18 1.52 -1.27
CA ARG A 180 12.56 1.17 -1.64
C ARG A 180 13.40 0.66 -0.47
N GLN A 181 13.17 1.18 0.74
CA GLN A 181 13.85 0.69 1.93
C GLN A 181 13.35 -0.71 2.30
N GLU A 182 12.04 -0.92 2.29
CA GLU A 182 11.40 -2.21 2.58
C GLU A 182 11.89 -3.29 1.60
N THR A 183 11.81 -3.04 0.29
CA THR A 183 12.34 -3.98 -0.72
C THR A 183 13.84 -4.32 -0.52
N ARG A 184 14.63 -3.41 0.07
CA ARG A 184 16.04 -3.69 0.38
C ARG A 184 16.18 -4.57 1.62
N GLU A 185 15.34 -4.36 2.62
CA GLU A 185 15.26 -5.15 3.83
C GLU A 185 14.78 -6.57 3.48
N ASP A 186 13.72 -6.73 2.70
CA ASP A 186 13.18 -8.05 2.29
C ASP A 186 14.20 -8.87 1.50
N ARG A 187 14.90 -8.22 0.55
CA ARG A 187 15.99 -8.86 -0.19
C ARG A 187 17.15 -9.27 0.69
N ARG A 188 17.37 -8.57 1.80
CA ARG A 188 18.42 -8.93 2.77
C ARG A 188 17.95 -10.13 3.59
N GLU A 189 16.71 -10.13 4.08
CA GLU A 189 16.12 -11.23 4.85
C GLU A 189 16.09 -12.53 4.02
N ALA A 190 15.62 -12.49 2.78
CA ALA A 190 15.64 -13.64 1.86
C ALA A 190 17.06 -14.22 1.61
N ARG A 191 18.10 -13.36 1.66
CA ARG A 191 19.50 -13.80 1.56
C ARG A 191 20.03 -14.41 2.86
N GLU A 192 19.52 -13.98 4.00
CA GLU A 192 19.91 -14.51 5.30
C GLU A 192 19.24 -15.87 5.54
N ASP A 193 17.99 -16.05 5.13
CA ASP A 193 17.27 -17.32 5.24
C ASP A 193 17.85 -18.40 4.32
N SER A 194 18.19 -18.03 3.09
CA SER A 194 18.89 -18.94 2.15
C SER A 194 20.31 -19.34 2.60
N ARG A 195 20.89 -18.69 3.63
CA ARG A 195 22.18 -19.07 4.24
C ARG A 195 22.01 -19.94 5.49
N ARG A 196 20.82 -19.95 6.09
CA ARG A 196 20.50 -20.70 7.32
C ARG A 196 19.93 -22.10 7.02
N HIS A 197 19.57 -22.37 5.77
CA HIS A 197 19.14 -23.67 5.24
C HIS A 197 20.19 -24.32 4.34
#